data_AF-A0A318L9D9-F1
#
_entry.id   AF-A0A318L9D9-F1
#
_cell.length_a   1.000
_cell.length_b   1.000
_cell.length_c   1.000
_cell.angle_alpha   90.00
_cell.angle_beta   90.00
_cell.angle_gamma   90.00
#
_symmetry.space_group_name_H-M   'P 1'
#
loop_
_entity.id
_entity.type
_entity.pdbx_description
1 polymer ?
#
loop_
_entity_poly.entity_id
_entity_poly.type
_entity_poly.pdbx_seq_one_letter_code
_entity_poly.pdbx_strand_id
1 'polypeptide(L)'
;MKWATRASIHIDRAACAWLIRRHIDPDAEFVFVTDPAEVPANATAFDMRGVELGHHQGDCSFETILRHYHLDDPVLWRIAQIIHEADLDDERYDAPEAPGLDVALRGL
;
A
#
# COMPACT_ATOMS: atom_id res chain seq x y z
N MET A 1 13.78 -5.48 8.01
CA MET A 1 12.98 -6.73 8.14
C MET A 1 12.55 -7.21 6.75
N LYS A 2 12.02 -8.43 6.59
CA LYS A 2 11.43 -8.86 5.31
C LYS A 2 9.95 -8.47 5.24
N TRP A 3 9.54 -7.96 4.09
CA TRP A 3 8.16 -7.53 3.81
C TRP A 3 7.69 -8.22 2.55
N ALA A 4 6.51 -8.84 2.57
CA ALA A 4 6.02 -9.64 1.47
C ALA A 4 4.72 -9.06 0.88
N THR A 5 4.66 -9.01 -0.46
CA THR A 5 3.45 -8.62 -1.19
C THR A 5 3.36 -9.37 -2.52
N ARG A 6 2.25 -9.22 -3.25
CA ARG A 6 2.04 -9.90 -4.54
C ARG A 6 2.96 -9.31 -5.62
N ALA A 7 3.36 -10.14 -6.58
CA ALA A 7 4.08 -9.68 -7.76
C ALA A 7 3.21 -8.78 -8.65
N SER A 8 3.87 -8.02 -9.55
CA SER A 8 3.30 -6.95 -10.39
C SER A 8 3.15 -5.60 -9.67
N ILE A 9 3.11 -4.54 -10.46
CA ILE A 9 2.94 -3.18 -9.96
C ILE A 9 1.45 -2.87 -9.80
N HIS A 10 1.08 -2.30 -8.67
CA HIS A 10 -0.24 -1.73 -8.38
C HIS A 10 -0.03 -0.50 -7.50
N ILE A 11 -0.94 0.48 -7.59
CA ILE A 11 -0.72 1.79 -6.95
C ILE A 11 -0.60 1.67 -5.43
N ASP A 12 -1.53 0.99 -4.76
CA ASP A 12 -1.49 0.80 -3.31
C ASP A 12 -0.26 -0.02 -2.87
N ARG A 13 0.11 -1.06 -3.63
CA ARG A 13 1.32 -1.86 -3.35
C ARG A 13 2.60 -1.05 -3.39
N ALA A 14 2.77 -0.27 -4.46
CA ALA A 14 3.96 0.56 -4.66
C ALA A 14 4.03 1.66 -3.61
N ALA A 15 2.89 2.27 -3.29
CA ALA A 15 2.79 3.30 -2.25
C ALA A 15 3.08 2.72 -0.85
N CYS A 16 2.55 1.54 -0.52
CA CYS A 16 2.85 0.85 0.73
C CYS A 16 4.34 0.53 0.86
N ALA A 17 4.97 0.01 -0.19
CA ALA A 17 6.42 -0.27 -0.17
C ALA A 17 7.24 1.01 0.05
N TRP A 18 6.85 2.12 -0.58
CA TRP A 18 7.47 3.44 -0.34
C TRP A 18 7.28 3.91 1.10
N LEU A 19 6.06 3.82 1.64
CA LEU A 19 5.73 4.23 3.02
C LEU A 19 6.53 3.42 4.03
N ILE A 20 6.52 2.10 3.88
CA ILE A 20 7.28 1.17 4.72
C ILE A 20 8.75 1.57 4.72
N ARG A 21 9.37 1.69 3.55
CA ARG A 21 10.80 1.98 3.45
C ARG A 21 11.16 3.35 4.03
N ARG A 22 10.29 4.34 3.91
CA ARG A 22 10.63 5.73 4.27
C ARG A 22 10.26 6.10 5.69
N HIS A 23 9.23 5.47 6.27
CA HIS A 23 8.67 5.87 7.56
C HIS A 23 8.64 4.77 8.63
N ILE A 24 8.81 3.49 8.26
CA ILE A 24 8.66 2.36 9.19
C ILE A 24 9.97 1.56 9.31
N ASP A 25 10.54 1.13 8.20
CA ASP A 25 11.71 0.25 8.14
C ASP A 25 12.65 0.68 6.99
N PRO A 26 13.64 1.55 7.27
CA PRO A 26 14.65 2.01 6.31
C PRO A 26 15.46 0.90 5.64
N ASP A 27 15.54 -0.27 6.29
CA ASP A 27 16.29 -1.45 5.83
C ASP A 27 15.33 -2.55 5.32
N ALA A 28 14.09 -2.19 4.95
CA ALA A 28 13.09 -3.16 4.49
C ALA A 28 13.55 -3.95 3.26
N GLU A 29 13.60 -5.27 3.35
CA GLU A 29 13.80 -6.17 2.20
C GLU A 29 12.43 -6.62 1.68
N PHE A 30 12.12 -6.33 0.41
CA PHE A 30 10.84 -6.71 -0.19
C PHE A 30 10.93 -8.05 -0.92
N VAL A 31 9.98 -8.93 -0.63
CA VAL A 31 9.78 -10.23 -1.28
C VAL A 31 8.47 -10.17 -2.06
N PHE A 32 8.53 -10.44 -3.36
CA PHE A 32 7.36 -10.46 -4.23
C PHE A 32 7.01 -11.91 -4.55
N VAL A 33 5.79 -12.32 -4.22
CA VAL A 33 5.32 -13.69 -4.42
C VAL A 33 4.18 -13.75 -5.43
N THR A 34 4.05 -14.86 -6.14
CA THR A 34 2.93 -15.11 -7.05
C THR A 34 1.80 -15.89 -6.38
N ASP A 35 2.12 -16.72 -5.39
CA ASP A 35 1.16 -17.42 -4.55
C ASP A 35 1.29 -16.94 -3.09
N PRO A 36 0.21 -16.49 -2.43
CA PRO A 36 0.23 -16.13 -1.00
C PRO A 36 0.78 -17.23 -0.08
N ALA A 37 0.71 -18.51 -0.47
CA ALA A 37 1.30 -19.62 0.28
C ALA A 37 2.84 -19.59 0.28
N GLU A 38 3.48 -18.85 -0.62
CA GLU A 38 4.94 -18.68 -0.73
C GLU A 38 5.49 -17.56 0.18
N VAL A 39 4.63 -16.85 0.91
CA VAL A 39 5.07 -15.81 1.84
C VAL A 39 5.99 -16.41 2.91
N PRO A 40 7.24 -15.92 3.05
CA PRO A 40 8.15 -16.45 4.06
C PRO A 40 7.59 -16.25 5.47
N ALA A 41 7.75 -17.26 6.34
CA ALA A 41 7.28 -17.19 7.73
C ALA A 41 7.92 -16.04 8.55
N ASN A 42 9.06 -15.52 8.11
CA ASN A 42 9.75 -14.39 8.74
C ASN A 42 9.53 -13.05 8.00
N ALA A 43 8.53 -12.97 7.12
CA ALA A 43 8.16 -11.75 6.42
C ALA A 43 6.82 -11.20 6.91
N THR A 44 6.72 -9.88 7.03
CA THR A 44 5.46 -9.19 7.30
C THR A 44 4.71 -8.99 5.99
N ALA A 45 3.52 -9.57 5.86
CA ALA A 45 2.72 -9.45 4.64
C ALA A 45 1.91 -8.14 4.60
N PHE A 46 1.82 -7.52 3.42
CA PHE A 46 1.05 -6.30 3.17
C PHE A 46 0.43 -6.29 1.75
N ASP A 47 -0.64 -5.53 1.54
CA ASP A 47 -1.40 -5.50 0.27
C ASP A 47 -1.76 -6.92 -0.24
N MET A 48 -2.28 -7.73 0.68
CA MET A 48 -2.78 -9.07 0.38
C MET A 48 -4.12 -9.31 1.05
N ARG A 49 -4.92 -10.22 0.49
CA ARG A 49 -6.21 -10.56 1.06
C ARG A 49 -6.02 -11.22 2.43
N GLY A 50 -6.67 -10.66 3.45
CA GLY A 50 -6.74 -11.25 4.79
C GLY A 50 -5.51 -11.05 5.66
N VAL A 51 -4.53 -10.25 5.23
CA VAL A 51 -3.36 -9.89 6.06
C VAL A 51 -3.66 -8.64 6.88
N GLU A 52 -2.94 -8.47 7.98
CA GLU A 52 -3.13 -7.32 8.89
C GLU A 52 -2.92 -5.98 8.18
N LEU A 53 -1.90 -5.88 7.33
CA LEU A 53 -1.56 -4.67 6.58
C LEU A 53 -2.15 -4.70 5.15
N GLY A 54 -3.40 -5.12 5.04
CA GLY A 54 -4.18 -5.14 3.80
C GLY A 54 -5.38 -4.18 3.86
N HIS A 55 -6.36 -4.39 2.98
CA HIS A 55 -7.60 -3.61 3.00
C HIS A 55 -8.49 -4.01 4.18
N HIS A 56 -9.00 -3.03 4.92
CA HIS A 56 -9.91 -3.25 6.05
C HIS A 56 -10.97 -2.17 6.14
N GLN A 57 -12.23 -2.55 6.34
CA GLN A 57 -13.33 -1.62 6.62
C GLN A 57 -13.49 -0.49 5.57
N GLY A 58 -13.15 -0.77 4.32
CA GLY A 58 -13.20 0.22 3.23
C GLY A 58 -11.94 1.05 3.09
N ASP A 59 -10.94 0.90 3.96
CA ASP A 59 -9.63 1.53 3.79
C ASP A 59 -8.74 0.66 2.87
N CYS A 60 -7.92 1.32 2.06
CA CYS A 60 -6.85 0.65 1.29
C CYS A 60 -5.68 0.25 2.22
N SER A 61 -4.72 -0.52 1.71
CA SER A 61 -3.60 -1.00 2.53
C SER A 61 -2.75 0.16 3.06
N PHE A 62 -2.55 1.22 2.27
CA PHE A 62 -1.82 2.41 2.70
C PHE A 62 -2.45 3.06 3.94
N GLU A 63 -3.77 3.27 3.93
CA GLU A 63 -4.53 3.80 5.06
C GLU A 63 -4.44 2.87 6.28
N THR A 64 -4.62 1.56 6.08
CA THR A 64 -4.44 0.57 7.14
C THR A 64 -3.06 0.67 7.80
N ILE A 65 -1.99 0.79 7.01
CA ILE A 65 -0.62 0.91 7.52
C ILE A 65 -0.45 2.20 8.32
N LEU A 66 -0.97 3.34 7.83
CA LEU A 66 -0.91 4.59 8.60
C LEU A 66 -1.59 4.45 9.96
N ARG A 67 -2.77 3.81 10.01
CA ARG A 67 -3.47 3.57 11.28
C ARG A 67 -2.73 2.61 12.20
N HIS A 68 -2.25 1.49 11.66
CA HIS A 68 -1.55 0.45 12.43
C HIS A 68 -0.29 1.00 13.11
N TYR A 69 0.48 1.85 12.41
CA TYR A 69 1.72 2.44 12.92
C TYR A 69 1.54 3.83 13.56
N HIS A 70 0.29 4.30 13.72
CA HIS A 70 -0.02 5.63 14.29
C HIS A 70 0.72 6.78 13.59
N LEU A 71 0.76 6.74 12.25
CA LEU A 71 1.39 7.75 11.42
C LEU A 71 0.38 8.87 11.13
N ASP A 72 0.37 9.89 11.98
CA ASP A 72 -0.62 10.99 11.95
C ASP A 72 -0.18 12.23 11.13
N ASP A 73 0.90 12.13 10.36
CA ASP A 73 1.36 13.24 9.51
C ASP A 73 0.27 13.59 8.47
N PRO A 74 -0.27 14.83 8.47
CA PRO A 74 -1.35 15.22 7.56
C PRO A 74 -0.96 15.13 6.08
N VAL A 75 0.34 15.22 5.75
CA VAL A 75 0.83 15.04 4.38
C VAL A 75 0.68 13.58 3.95
N LEU A 76 1.02 12.62 4.82
CA LEU A 76 0.82 11.20 4.56
C LEU A 76 -0.66 10.87 4.36
N TRP A 77 -1.54 11.48 5.15
CA TRP A 77 -2.99 11.31 4.99
C TRP A 77 -3.53 11.93 3.70
N ARG A 78 -2.98 13.06 3.21
CA ARG A 78 -3.35 13.57 1.89
C ARG A 78 -2.89 12.64 0.76
N ILE A 79 -1.70 12.03 0.90
CA ILE A 79 -1.24 11.00 -0.04
C ILE A 79 -2.17 9.78 0.01
N ALA A 80 -2.57 9.35 1.22
CA ALA A 80 -3.48 8.22 1.39
C ALA A 80 -4.81 8.40 0.63
N GLN A 81 -5.39 9.61 0.64
CA GLN A 81 -6.59 9.93 -0.13
C GLN A 81 -6.39 9.75 -1.64
N ILE A 82 -5.24 10.18 -2.18
CA ILE A 82 -4.91 10.02 -3.60
C ILE A 82 -4.72 8.55 -3.95
N ILE A 83 -4.02 7.80 -3.09
CA ILE A 83 -3.80 6.36 -3.29
C ILE A 83 -5.13 5.60 -3.19
N HIS A 84 -6.00 5.97 -2.25
CA HIS A 84 -7.33 5.39 -2.09
C HIS A 84 -8.15 5.50 -3.36
N GLU A 85 -8.31 6.71 -3.90
CA GLU A 85 -9.07 6.91 -5.15
C GLU A 85 -8.41 6.20 -6.33
N ALA A 86 -7.08 6.15 -6.39
CA ALA A 86 -6.38 5.46 -7.48
C ALA A 86 -6.55 3.94 -7.42
N ASP A 87 -6.75 3.38 -6.23
CA ASP A 87 -6.81 1.94 -6.00
C ASP A 87 -8.25 1.38 -5.99
N LEU A 88 -9.16 2.09 -5.31
CA LEU A 88 -10.55 1.67 -5.09
C LEU A 88 -11.54 2.34 -6.05
N ASP A 89 -11.27 3.57 -6.49
CA ASP A 89 -12.11 4.34 -7.43
C ASP A 89 -13.58 4.39 -6.99
N ASP A 90 -13.84 4.64 -5.70
CA ASP A 90 -15.17 4.64 -5.08
C ASP A 90 -15.73 6.04 -4.76
N GLU A 91 -15.04 7.10 -5.21
CA GLU A 91 -15.40 8.51 -5.07
C GLU A 91 -15.47 8.99 -3.61
N ARG A 92 -14.78 8.32 -2.68
CA ARG A 92 -14.77 8.69 -1.26
C ARG A 92 -14.06 10.02 -0.99
N TYR A 93 -13.02 10.34 -1.74
CA TYR A 93 -12.20 11.53 -1.59
C TYR A 93 -12.09 12.35 -2.89
N ASP A 94 -12.06 13.67 -2.75
CA ASP A 94 -11.75 14.58 -3.85
C ASP A 94 -10.21 14.62 -4.10
N ALA A 95 -9.76 13.70 -4.96
CA ALA A 95 -8.37 13.54 -5.37
C ALA A 95 -8.26 13.46 -6.91
N PRO A 96 -8.36 14.62 -7.61
CA PRO A 96 -8.29 14.67 -9.08
C PRO A 96 -6.94 14.19 -9.65
N GLU A 97 -5.90 14.07 -8.83
CA GLU A 97 -4.59 13.55 -9.21
C GLU A 97 -4.58 12.02 -9.38
N ALA A 98 -5.52 11.31 -8.76
CA ALA A 98 -5.52 9.84 -8.67
C ALA A 98 -5.53 9.12 -10.03
N PRO A 99 -6.39 9.49 -11.01
CA PRO A 99 -6.39 8.81 -12.31
C PRO A 99 -5.07 8.96 -13.07
N GLY A 100 -4.46 10.16 -13.00
CA GLY A 100 -3.18 10.43 -13.66
C GLY A 100 -2.03 9.64 -13.02
N LEU A 101 -2.04 9.52 -11.69
CA LEU A 101 -1.05 8.75 -10.95
C LEU A 101 -1.15 7.24 -11.26
N ASP A 102 -2.37 6.71 -11.30
CA ASP A 102 -2.61 5.30 -11.64
C ASP A 102 -2.12 4.96 -13.06
N VAL A 103 -2.48 5.78 -14.06
CA VAL A 103 -2.04 5.61 -15.45
C VAL A 103 -0.51 5.67 -15.56
N ALA A 104 0.12 6.66 -14.93
CA ALA A 104 1.57 6.80 -14.95
C ALA A 104 2.29 5.59 -14.34
N LEU A 105 1.74 5.03 -13.25
CA LEU A 105 2.31 3.87 -12.59
C LEU A 105 2.10 2.57 -13.38
N ARG A 106 0.96 2.44 -14.07
CA ARG A 106 0.70 1.30 -14.98
C ARG A 106 1.49 1.39 -16.28
N GLY A 107 2.01 2.57 -16.63
CA GLY A 107 2.78 2.80 -17.86
C GLY A 107 1.94 2.74 -19.13
N LEU A 108 0.68 3.20 -19.04
CA LEU A 108 -0.28 3.31 -20.15
C LEU A 108 -0.27 4.73 -20.75
#